data_AF-A0A929K7X9-F1
#
_entry.id   AF-A0A929K7X9-F1
#
_cell.length_a   1.000
_cell.length_b   1.000
_cell.length_c   1.000
_cell.angle_alpha   90.00
_cell.angle_beta   90.00
_cell.angle_gamma   90.00
#
_symmetry.space_group_name_H-M   'P 1'
#
loop_
_entity.id
_entity.type
_entity.pdbx_description
1 polymer ?
#
loop_
_entity_poly.entity_id
_entity_poly.type
_entity_poly.pdbx_seq_one_letter_code
_entity_poly.pdbx_strand_id
1 'polypeptide(L)'
;ILDPAFFYKLGKDLEQGFFLPGVNRIRYILGEESLKRQIAIHMVASRWGHDTINILSGGFATVKDTMVKLVFQLTGTQYMQRGYLTAAGMRYSKNMSEASVLYLPEADISGEKGRQMRLLRSDDAGFKFEYAYKNAETGKMETESGQVDAKTIIITTNAMAFDPALVSGGWVFNTDDSRDLTDKVINAKLDGFRKPREVLSEEDLKVWHYTFDILTNEVDIPQNVRIPFAPNLKRMFNATQSQARRSPEKLCELIQDVATLRRYQKPEEKRDSADVIDLFLALRIGVAAISETISESSSKELEIFDIVEMLDEYKDGVSAKEIAMKATYASNTCYVLAEALTTKGYLAKGKRGRENVYSIKNELDRGSNICLTHLQNLDKPIVVLKECLCLVYPFFNSSISDEVLTEIKHNTEIGAGITPLDMTIIDPLKGSTLHITYLSELKEIKITESENSGGAILDTLTFKVFIREQKSLEHTNTPTETGEIISKKEDEVPKVPTGISLGPDIEYESKGARQ
;
A
#
# COMPACT_ATOMS: atom_id res chain seq x y z
N ILE A 1 -16.45 11.85 2.38
CA ILE A 1 -16.81 10.48 1.96
C ILE A 1 -17.35 10.39 0.53
N LEU A 2 -18.24 11.30 0.09
CA LEU A 2 -18.79 11.30 -1.29
C LEU A 2 -17.80 11.72 -2.37
N ASP A 3 -16.70 12.36 -1.99
CA ASP A 3 -15.70 12.91 -2.89
C ASP A 3 -14.90 11.79 -3.61
N PRO A 4 -14.90 11.72 -4.96
CA PRO A 4 -14.09 10.76 -5.72
C PRO A 4 -12.57 10.87 -5.44
N ALA A 5 -12.10 12.03 -4.97
CA ALA A 5 -10.71 12.26 -4.59
C ALA A 5 -10.37 11.79 -3.16
N PHE A 6 -11.28 11.10 -2.46
CA PHE A 6 -11.12 10.68 -1.06
C PHE A 6 -9.75 10.05 -0.75
N PHE A 7 -9.35 9.01 -1.50
CA PHE A 7 -8.07 8.34 -1.29
C PHE A 7 -6.86 9.21 -1.67
N TYR A 8 -7.01 10.10 -2.65
CA TYR A 8 -5.96 11.05 -3.00
C TYR A 8 -5.70 12.05 -1.86
N LYS A 9 -6.77 12.67 -1.34
CA LYS A 9 -6.75 13.58 -0.20
C LYS A 9 -6.16 12.93 1.05
N LEU A 10 -6.56 11.69 1.36
CA LEU A 10 -6.02 10.92 2.47
C LEU A 10 -4.49 10.89 2.48
N GLY A 11 -3.86 10.59 1.34
CA GLY A 11 -2.40 10.56 1.26
C GLY A 11 -1.75 11.94 1.17
N LYS A 12 -2.45 12.95 0.64
CA LYS A 12 -1.97 14.35 0.65
C LYS A 12 -1.89 14.92 2.05
N ASP A 13 -2.86 14.61 2.89
CA ASP A 13 -2.89 15.07 4.29
C ASP A 13 -1.79 14.40 5.13
N LEU A 14 -1.46 13.13 4.83
CA LEU A 14 -0.28 12.45 5.40
C LEU A 14 1.06 13.05 4.90
N GLU A 15 1.09 13.58 3.68
CA GLU A 15 2.24 14.28 3.12
C GLU A 15 2.41 15.69 3.71
N GLN A 16 1.31 16.42 3.91
CA GLN A 16 1.28 17.69 4.61
C GLN A 16 1.78 17.51 6.04
N GLY A 17 1.25 16.48 6.71
CA GLY A 17 1.61 16.10 8.06
C GLY A 17 0.94 16.97 9.12
N PHE A 18 1.12 16.58 10.37
CA PHE A 18 0.49 17.22 11.52
C PHE A 18 1.25 16.93 12.81
N PHE A 19 0.85 17.61 13.88
CA PHE A 19 1.40 17.42 15.20
C PHE A 19 1.06 16.03 15.75
N LEU A 20 2.08 15.27 16.15
CA LEU A 20 1.91 13.99 16.86
C LEU A 20 2.13 14.18 18.36
N PRO A 21 1.08 14.05 19.19
CA PRO A 21 1.19 14.22 20.64
C PRO A 21 2.22 13.29 21.28
N GLY A 22 2.23 12.01 20.89
CA GLY A 22 3.14 11.01 21.47
C GLY A 22 4.62 11.23 21.18
N VAL A 23 4.96 12.14 20.26
CA VAL A 23 6.36 12.51 19.95
C VAL A 23 6.62 14.01 20.16
N ASN A 24 5.59 14.76 20.57
CA ASN A 24 5.60 16.21 20.78
C ASN A 24 6.26 17.01 19.63
N ARG A 25 5.93 16.66 18.38
CA ARG A 25 6.44 17.34 17.18
C ARG A 25 5.60 17.06 15.95
N ILE A 26 5.69 17.96 14.97
CA ILE A 26 5.14 17.77 13.63
C ILE A 26 5.87 16.63 12.93
N ARG A 27 5.09 15.74 12.31
CA ARG A 27 5.57 14.65 11.45
C ARG A 27 4.82 14.66 10.14
N TYR A 28 5.50 14.22 9.08
CA TYR A 28 4.98 14.11 7.72
C TYR A 28 5.68 12.97 6.98
N ILE A 29 5.08 12.50 5.88
CA ILE A 29 5.61 11.40 5.05
C ILE A 29 5.64 11.88 3.60
N LEU A 30 6.84 12.15 3.09
CA LEU A 30 7.02 12.41 1.66
C LEU A 30 7.20 11.09 0.92
N GLY A 31 6.58 10.97 -0.25
CA GLY A 31 6.58 9.74 -1.02
C GLY A 31 5.74 8.64 -0.36
N GLU A 32 6.12 7.39 -0.61
CA GLU A 32 5.45 6.20 -0.06
C GLU A 32 3.95 6.18 -0.34
N GLU A 33 3.55 6.70 -1.50
CA GLU A 33 2.16 7.04 -1.79
C GLU A 33 1.22 5.83 -1.74
N SER A 34 1.67 4.70 -2.27
CA SER A 34 0.94 3.43 -2.24
C SER A 34 0.90 2.86 -0.81
N LEU A 35 2.06 2.77 -0.14
CA LEU A 35 2.19 2.16 1.18
C LEU A 35 1.32 2.86 2.22
N LYS A 36 1.44 4.19 2.34
CA LYS A 36 0.73 4.95 3.38
C LYS A 36 -0.79 4.87 3.26
N ARG A 37 -1.31 4.74 2.03
CA ARG A 37 -2.75 4.57 1.77
C ARG A 37 -3.21 3.14 2.05
N GLN A 38 -2.47 2.14 1.59
CA GLN A 38 -2.85 0.75 1.82
C GLN A 38 -2.84 0.40 3.31
N ILE A 39 -1.83 0.86 4.06
CA ILE A 39 -1.77 0.68 5.52
C ILE A 39 -2.96 1.35 6.20
N ALA A 40 -3.36 2.55 5.76
CA ALA A 40 -4.55 3.24 6.27
C ALA A 40 -5.82 2.42 6.04
N ILE A 41 -5.99 1.85 4.84
CA ILE A 41 -7.13 0.99 4.51
C ILE A 41 -7.18 -0.21 5.44
N HIS A 42 -6.07 -0.96 5.59
CA HIS A 42 -6.02 -2.13 6.46
C HIS A 42 -6.27 -1.78 7.94
N MET A 43 -5.71 -0.66 8.43
CA MET A 43 -5.97 -0.20 9.81
C MET A 43 -7.44 0.14 10.04
N VAL A 44 -8.11 0.74 9.06
CA VAL A 44 -9.53 1.08 9.15
C VAL A 44 -10.39 -0.18 9.04
N ALA A 45 -10.00 -1.11 8.16
CA ALA A 45 -10.70 -2.38 7.98
C ALA A 45 -10.73 -3.24 9.24
N SER A 46 -9.69 -3.14 10.07
CA SER A 46 -9.65 -3.78 11.39
C SER A 46 -10.83 -3.41 12.31
N ARG A 47 -11.43 -2.23 12.12
CA ARG A 47 -12.54 -1.73 12.94
C ARG A 47 -13.88 -2.45 12.65
N TRP A 48 -14.06 -3.02 11.46
CA TRP A 48 -15.24 -3.84 11.12
C TRP A 48 -14.93 -5.34 11.03
N GLY A 49 -13.79 -5.77 11.55
CA GLY A 49 -13.49 -7.19 11.79
C GLY A 49 -12.57 -7.86 10.79
N HIS A 50 -12.09 -7.15 9.74
CA HIS A 50 -11.10 -7.71 8.82
C HIS A 50 -9.75 -7.88 9.52
N ASP A 51 -9.18 -9.07 9.42
CA ASP A 51 -7.89 -9.41 10.00
C ASP A 51 -6.79 -9.44 8.95
N THR A 52 -5.64 -8.88 9.30
CA THR A 52 -4.52 -8.80 8.37
C THR A 52 -3.20 -8.59 9.10
N ILE A 53 -2.12 -9.16 8.55
CA ILE A 53 -0.76 -8.96 9.04
C ILE A 53 -0.05 -8.04 8.07
N ASN A 54 0.48 -6.92 8.56
CA ASN A 54 1.19 -5.93 7.77
C ASN A 54 2.63 -5.86 8.24
N ILE A 55 3.57 -6.18 7.37
CA ILE A 55 5.01 -6.18 7.66
C ILE A 55 5.64 -5.05 6.86
N LEU A 56 5.98 -3.98 7.53
CA LEU A 56 6.74 -2.87 6.96
C LEU A 56 8.23 -3.15 7.17
N SER A 57 8.93 -3.45 6.08
CA SER A 57 10.37 -3.68 6.04
C SER A 57 11.10 -2.56 5.32
N GLY A 58 12.36 -2.37 5.65
CA GLY A 58 13.25 -1.47 4.92
C GLY A 58 14.43 -0.99 5.76
N GLY A 59 15.29 -0.17 5.17
CA GLY A 59 16.50 0.33 5.81
C GLY A 59 16.24 1.17 7.08
N PHE A 60 17.32 1.50 7.79
CA PHE A 60 17.24 2.46 8.90
C PHE A 60 16.74 3.82 8.41
N ALA A 61 16.02 4.53 9.26
CA ALA A 61 15.53 5.90 9.00
C ALA A 61 14.55 6.08 7.83
N THR A 62 13.99 5.01 7.25
CA THR A 62 12.94 5.04 6.21
C THR A 62 11.52 5.32 6.74
N VAL A 63 11.41 6.05 7.85
CA VAL A 63 10.14 6.62 8.37
C VAL A 63 9.05 5.59 8.76
N LYS A 64 9.27 4.27 8.68
CA LYS A 64 8.33 3.18 9.03
C LYS A 64 7.45 3.46 10.24
N ASP A 65 8.05 3.70 11.41
CA ASP A 65 7.31 3.94 12.65
C ASP A 65 6.53 5.27 12.64
N THR A 66 7.08 6.27 11.97
CA THR A 66 6.42 7.58 11.84
C THR A 66 5.21 7.47 10.91
N MET A 67 5.32 6.67 9.84
CA MET A 67 4.22 6.36 8.94
C MET A 67 3.06 5.72 9.69
N VAL A 68 3.34 4.63 10.41
CA VAL A 68 2.34 3.92 11.21
C VAL A 68 1.66 4.84 12.22
N LYS A 69 2.43 5.64 12.96
CA LYS A 69 1.88 6.57 13.98
C LYS A 69 1.03 7.69 13.39
N LEU A 70 1.43 8.25 12.24
CA LEU A 70 0.63 9.24 11.54
C LEU A 70 -0.69 8.63 11.06
N VAL A 71 -0.65 7.44 10.47
CA VAL A 71 -1.88 6.78 10.02
C VAL A 71 -2.81 6.49 11.20
N PHE A 72 -2.31 5.96 12.33
CA PHE A 72 -3.15 5.77 13.53
C PHE A 72 -3.81 7.08 14.00
N GLN A 73 -3.04 8.16 14.06
CA GLN A 73 -3.55 9.45 14.48
C GLN A 73 -4.55 10.03 13.48
N LEU A 74 -4.38 9.79 12.18
CA LEU A 74 -5.32 10.28 11.16
C LEU A 74 -6.62 9.48 11.14
N THR A 75 -6.53 8.16 11.27
CA THR A 75 -7.70 7.26 11.19
C THR A 75 -8.49 7.18 12.49
N GLY A 76 -7.90 7.63 13.61
CA GLY A 76 -8.48 7.46 14.94
C GLY A 76 -8.53 5.99 15.39
N THR A 77 -7.80 5.10 14.70
CA THR A 77 -7.83 3.66 14.99
C THR A 77 -7.21 3.38 16.36
N GLN A 78 -7.95 2.70 17.22
CA GLN A 78 -7.45 2.25 18.52
C GLN A 78 -6.42 1.14 18.35
N TYR A 79 -5.24 1.34 18.94
CA TYR A 79 -4.11 0.43 18.79
C TYR A 79 -3.39 0.20 20.10
N MET A 80 -2.72 -0.96 20.20
CA MET A 80 -1.77 -1.23 21.25
C MET A 80 -0.36 -1.35 20.68
N GLN A 81 0.58 -0.57 21.21
CA GLN A 81 2.00 -0.72 20.90
C GLN A 81 2.70 -1.66 21.90
N ARG A 82 3.46 -2.66 21.41
CA ARG A 82 4.27 -3.56 22.24
C ARG A 82 5.63 -3.87 21.59
N GLY A 83 6.73 -3.57 22.29
CA GLY A 83 8.08 -3.93 21.84
C GLY A 83 8.47 -5.38 22.16
N TYR A 84 7.76 -6.03 23.09
CA TYR A 84 7.97 -7.43 23.45
C TYR A 84 6.64 -8.04 23.90
N LEU A 85 6.28 -9.19 23.34
CA LEU A 85 5.07 -9.93 23.68
C LEU A 85 5.43 -11.06 24.64
N THR A 86 4.96 -10.98 25.88
CA THR A 86 4.94 -12.11 26.81
C THR A 86 3.50 -12.56 27.02
N ALA A 87 3.29 -13.84 27.32
CA ALA A 87 1.96 -14.34 27.67
C ALA A 87 1.34 -13.56 28.85
N ALA A 88 2.15 -13.14 29.83
CA ALA A 88 1.69 -12.28 30.93
C ALA A 88 1.28 -10.87 30.44
N GLY A 89 2.02 -10.29 29.49
CA GLY A 89 1.69 -8.99 28.90
C GLY A 89 0.40 -9.01 28.06
N MET A 90 0.07 -10.16 27.47
CA MET A 90 -1.20 -10.37 26.77
C MET A 90 -2.36 -10.57 27.76
N ARG A 91 -2.14 -11.32 28.85
CA ARG A 91 -3.15 -11.63 29.88
C ARG A 91 -3.67 -10.41 30.65
N TYR A 92 -2.77 -9.54 31.12
CA TYR A 92 -3.12 -8.50 32.09
C TYR A 92 -3.41 -7.12 31.48
N SER A 93 -3.27 -6.99 30.17
CA SER A 93 -3.47 -5.70 29.53
C SER A 93 -4.96 -5.46 29.22
N LYS A 94 -5.67 -4.77 30.12
CA LYS A 94 -7.06 -4.33 29.88
C LYS A 94 -7.23 -3.60 28.54
N ASN A 95 -6.21 -2.84 28.13
CA ASN A 95 -6.20 -2.11 26.87
C ASN A 95 -6.07 -3.02 25.62
N MET A 96 -5.91 -4.35 25.79
CA MET A 96 -5.77 -5.30 24.69
C MET A 96 -7.13 -5.68 24.10
N SER A 97 -8.16 -5.80 24.94
CA SER A 97 -9.52 -6.16 24.50
C SER A 97 -10.21 -5.03 23.73
N GLU A 98 -9.71 -3.79 23.87
CA GLU A 98 -10.27 -2.61 23.21
C GLU A 98 -9.52 -2.19 21.93
N ALA A 99 -8.36 -2.81 21.66
CA ALA A 99 -7.52 -2.47 20.52
C ALA A 99 -7.90 -3.28 19.28
N SER A 100 -8.22 -2.60 18.17
CA SER A 100 -8.43 -3.24 16.86
C SER A 100 -7.11 -3.65 16.21
N VAL A 101 -6.02 -2.95 16.55
CA VAL A 101 -4.69 -3.15 15.97
C VAL A 101 -3.62 -3.42 17.03
N LEU A 102 -2.80 -4.45 16.80
CA LEU A 102 -1.55 -4.69 17.53
C LEU A 102 -0.35 -4.18 16.74
N TYR A 103 0.37 -3.20 17.29
CA TYR A 103 1.55 -2.60 16.69
C TYR A 103 2.84 -3.07 17.37
N LEU A 104 3.74 -3.67 16.59
CA LEU A 104 5.04 -4.19 17.00
C LEU A 104 6.17 -3.36 16.36
N PRO A 105 6.62 -2.26 16.99
CA PRO A 105 7.68 -1.42 16.47
C PRO A 105 9.04 -2.12 16.53
N GLU A 106 9.84 -1.97 15.47
CA GLU A 106 11.22 -2.46 15.36
C GLU A 106 11.39 -3.93 15.79
N ALA A 107 10.40 -4.75 15.44
CA ALA A 107 10.38 -6.15 15.84
C ALA A 107 11.42 -6.97 15.04
N ASP A 108 12.22 -7.72 15.77
CA ASP A 108 12.97 -8.83 15.20
C ASP A 108 12.02 -10.02 15.01
N ILE A 109 11.64 -10.26 13.75
CA ILE A 109 10.76 -11.37 13.36
C ILE A 109 11.54 -12.57 12.81
N SER A 110 12.86 -12.62 13.03
CA SER A 110 13.67 -13.79 12.70
C SER A 110 13.55 -14.90 13.76
N GLY A 111 13.79 -16.14 13.36
CA GLY A 111 13.86 -17.28 14.26
C GLY A 111 12.55 -17.59 15.02
N GLU A 112 12.65 -17.73 16.34
CA GLU A 112 11.55 -18.18 17.19
C GLU A 112 10.41 -17.16 17.32
N LYS A 113 10.71 -15.86 17.27
CA LYS A 113 9.68 -14.82 17.29
C LYS A 113 8.80 -14.87 16.05
N GLY A 114 9.39 -15.08 14.87
CA GLY A 114 8.63 -15.28 13.63
C GLY A 114 7.72 -16.52 13.69
N ARG A 115 8.20 -17.61 14.31
CA ARG A 115 7.40 -18.83 14.54
C ARG A 115 6.24 -18.58 15.51
N GLN A 116 6.47 -17.86 16.59
CA GLN A 116 5.40 -17.48 17.52
C GLN A 116 4.35 -16.62 16.82
N MET A 117 4.76 -15.63 16.02
CA MET A 117 3.82 -14.82 15.24
C MET A 117 3.00 -15.64 14.25
N ARG A 118 3.61 -16.67 13.63
CA ARG A 118 2.88 -17.63 12.79
C ARG A 118 1.85 -18.43 13.59
N LEU A 119 2.20 -18.92 14.78
CA LEU A 119 1.34 -19.72 15.64
C LEU A 119 0.20 -18.91 16.28
N LEU A 120 0.42 -17.60 16.44
CA LEU A 120 -0.58 -16.68 16.96
C LEU A 120 -1.72 -16.47 15.95
N ARG A 121 -1.49 -16.66 14.65
CA ARG A 121 -2.53 -16.57 13.62
C ARG A 121 -3.56 -17.68 13.80
N SER A 122 -4.69 -17.40 14.47
CA SER A 122 -5.89 -18.22 14.27
C SER A 122 -6.52 -17.77 12.96
N ASP A 123 -6.82 -18.72 12.09
CA ASP A 123 -7.18 -18.42 10.69
C ASP A 123 -8.45 -17.54 10.53
N ASP A 124 -9.18 -17.14 11.59
CA ASP A 124 -10.39 -16.29 11.47
C ASP A 124 -10.87 -15.56 12.78
N ALA A 125 -10.14 -15.56 13.91
CA ALA A 125 -10.73 -15.13 15.20
C ALA A 125 -9.86 -14.26 16.12
N GLY A 126 -8.71 -13.75 15.66
CA GLY A 126 -7.74 -13.06 16.53
C GLY A 126 -6.72 -14.03 17.12
N PHE A 127 -6.00 -13.64 18.18
CA PHE A 127 -4.82 -14.38 18.65
C PHE A 127 -5.15 -15.22 19.87
N LYS A 128 -5.07 -16.55 19.77
CA LYS A 128 -5.11 -17.42 20.95
C LYS A 128 -3.68 -17.66 21.44
N PHE A 129 -3.47 -17.48 22.74
CA PHE A 129 -2.20 -17.78 23.39
C PHE A 129 -2.43 -18.74 24.55
N GLU A 130 -1.54 -19.69 24.73
CA GLU A 130 -1.54 -20.61 25.86
C GLU A 130 -0.23 -20.43 26.63
N TYR A 131 -0.30 -20.45 27.95
CA TYR A 131 0.90 -20.46 28.78
C TYR A 131 0.75 -21.38 29.96
N ALA A 132 1.88 -21.95 30.37
CA ALA A 132 1.96 -22.77 31.57
C ALA A 132 2.36 -21.90 32.76
N TYR A 133 1.62 -22.01 33.86
CA TYR A 133 1.97 -21.43 35.15
C TYR A 133 2.00 -22.51 36.22
N LYS A 134 2.77 -22.27 37.28
CA LYS A 134 2.78 -23.17 38.44
C LYS A 134 1.65 -22.73 39.37
N ASN A 135 0.64 -23.56 39.54
CA ASN A 135 -0.44 -23.27 40.47
C ASN A 135 0.11 -23.26 41.91
N ALA A 136 -0.11 -22.15 42.62
CA ALA A 136 0.46 -21.92 43.95
C ALA A 136 -0.10 -22.88 45.02
N GLU A 137 -1.32 -23.38 44.83
CA GLU A 137 -1.99 -24.29 45.76
C GLU A 137 -1.65 -25.76 45.46
N THR A 138 -1.63 -26.15 44.18
CA THR A 138 -1.42 -27.55 43.79
C THR A 138 0.05 -27.89 43.50
N GLY A 139 0.89 -26.87 43.28
CA GLY A 139 2.30 -27.02 42.91
C GLY A 139 2.54 -27.62 41.53
N LYS A 140 1.48 -27.94 40.77
CA LYS A 140 1.54 -28.52 39.43
C LYS A 140 1.63 -27.42 38.38
N MET A 141 2.19 -27.79 37.23
CA MET A 141 2.11 -26.95 36.03
C MET A 141 0.70 -27.09 35.45
N GLU A 142 0.00 -25.98 35.34
CA GLU A 142 -1.32 -25.86 34.71
C GLU A 142 -1.19 -24.92 33.50
N THR A 143 -2.03 -25.12 32.48
CA THR A 143 -2.09 -24.22 31.33
C THR A 143 -3.37 -23.39 31.34
N GLU A 144 -3.24 -22.13 30.95
CA GLU A 144 -4.36 -21.22 30.74
C GLU A 144 -4.27 -20.67 29.32
N SER A 145 -5.42 -20.63 28.66
CA SER A 145 -5.56 -20.08 27.32
C SER A 145 -6.27 -18.73 27.38
N GLY A 146 -5.74 -17.75 26.65
CA GLY A 146 -6.36 -16.44 26.46
C GLY A 146 -6.53 -16.13 24.97
N GLN A 147 -7.38 -15.15 24.67
CA GLN A 147 -7.60 -14.64 23.32
C GLN A 147 -7.39 -13.13 23.29
N VAL A 148 -6.75 -12.63 22.23
CA VAL A 148 -6.63 -11.21 21.93
C VAL A 148 -7.47 -10.89 20.72
N ASP A 149 -8.34 -9.90 20.88
CA ASP A 149 -9.35 -9.53 19.90
C ASP A 149 -8.81 -8.63 18.77
N ALA A 150 -7.55 -8.18 18.86
CA ALA A 150 -6.90 -7.43 17.80
C ALA A 150 -7.00 -8.20 16.48
N LYS A 151 -7.54 -7.54 15.46
CA LYS A 151 -7.79 -8.13 14.13
C LYS A 151 -6.59 -7.91 13.23
N THR A 152 -5.99 -6.73 13.30
CA THR A 152 -4.84 -6.38 12.46
C THR A 152 -3.55 -6.34 13.26
N ILE A 153 -2.47 -6.90 12.71
CA ILE A 153 -1.10 -6.71 13.21
C ILE A 153 -0.34 -5.79 12.27
N ILE A 154 0.44 -4.88 12.84
CA ILE A 154 1.41 -4.06 12.12
C ILE A 154 2.77 -4.28 12.74
N ILE A 155 3.73 -4.68 11.92
CA ILE A 155 5.10 -4.97 12.31
C ILE A 155 6.00 -4.02 11.53
N THR A 156 6.85 -3.25 12.21
CA THR A 156 7.95 -2.55 11.55
C THR A 156 9.25 -3.28 11.82
N THR A 157 10.07 -3.49 10.80
CA THR A 157 11.31 -4.25 10.94
C THR A 157 12.39 -3.79 9.97
N ASN A 158 13.65 -4.07 10.32
CA ASN A 158 14.80 -3.89 9.43
C ASN A 158 15.27 -5.24 8.84
N ALA A 159 14.59 -6.35 9.17
CA ALA A 159 14.89 -7.65 8.60
C ALA A 159 14.59 -7.66 7.09
N MET A 160 15.46 -8.29 6.31
CA MET A 160 15.34 -8.39 4.85
C MET A 160 14.86 -9.77 4.36
N ALA A 161 14.78 -10.74 5.27
CA ALA A 161 14.30 -12.09 4.97
C ALA A 161 13.34 -12.54 6.07
N PHE A 162 12.26 -13.19 5.66
CA PHE A 162 11.15 -13.58 6.53
C PHE A 162 10.83 -15.06 6.36
N ASP A 163 10.16 -15.64 7.36
CA ASP A 163 9.56 -16.96 7.21
C ASP A 163 8.50 -16.91 6.08
N PRO A 164 8.62 -17.73 5.01
CA PRO A 164 7.67 -17.73 3.91
C PRO A 164 6.22 -18.01 4.34
N ALA A 165 6.01 -18.76 5.43
CA ALA A 165 4.68 -19.01 5.96
C ALA A 165 4.05 -17.75 6.55
N LEU A 166 4.86 -16.87 7.19
CA LEU A 166 4.40 -15.59 7.71
C LEU A 166 4.09 -14.62 6.56
N VAL A 167 4.98 -14.51 5.57
CA VAL A 167 4.77 -13.67 4.36
C VAL A 167 3.56 -14.13 3.57
N SER A 168 3.37 -15.45 3.41
CA SER A 168 2.22 -15.98 2.68
C SER A 168 0.88 -15.60 3.32
N GLY A 169 0.86 -15.28 4.61
CA GLY A 169 -0.34 -14.88 5.35
C GLY A 169 -0.51 -13.39 5.60
N GLY A 170 0.44 -12.54 5.20
CA GLY A 170 0.38 -11.10 5.43
C GLY A 170 0.78 -10.29 4.20
N TRP A 171 0.65 -8.97 4.29
CA TRP A 171 1.18 -8.00 3.35
C TRP A 171 2.58 -7.58 3.76
N VAL A 172 3.52 -7.63 2.81
CA VAL A 172 4.86 -7.09 2.95
C VAL A 172 4.93 -5.76 2.22
N PHE A 173 5.40 -4.74 2.92
CA PHE A 173 5.61 -3.39 2.42
C PHE A 173 7.09 -3.06 2.57
N ASN A 174 7.76 -2.80 1.46
CA ASN A 174 9.16 -2.35 1.49
C ASN A 174 9.21 -0.84 1.35
N THR A 175 9.78 -0.16 2.34
CA THR A 175 9.98 1.28 2.28
C THR A 175 11.12 1.64 1.33
N ASP A 176 10.95 2.78 0.67
CA ASP A 176 11.85 3.35 -0.31
C ASP A 176 13.09 3.94 0.38
N ASP A 177 14.23 3.26 0.18
CA ASP A 177 15.56 3.68 0.62
C ASP A 177 16.38 4.31 -0.52
N SER A 178 15.74 4.72 -1.61
CA SER A 178 16.39 5.36 -2.74
C SER A 178 17.05 6.69 -2.36
N ARG A 179 18.12 7.01 -3.09
CA ARG A 179 18.81 8.29 -2.98
C ARG A 179 17.88 9.46 -3.32
N ASP A 180 17.04 9.30 -4.33
CA ASP A 180 16.13 10.34 -4.80
C ASP A 180 15.11 10.75 -3.73
N LEU A 181 14.49 9.78 -3.06
CA LEU A 181 13.58 10.07 -1.95
C LEU A 181 14.35 10.63 -0.73
N THR A 182 15.52 10.07 -0.45
CA THR A 182 16.38 10.54 0.64
C THR A 182 16.74 12.02 0.48
N ASP A 183 17.18 12.43 -0.72
CA ASP A 183 17.54 13.82 -1.02
C ASP A 183 16.32 14.75 -0.91
N LYS A 184 15.14 14.32 -1.40
CA LYS A 184 13.87 15.07 -1.23
C LYS A 184 13.52 15.27 0.25
N VAL A 185 13.64 14.22 1.06
CA VAL A 185 13.33 14.28 2.50
C VAL A 185 14.31 15.18 3.25
N ILE A 186 15.62 15.09 2.94
CA ILE A 186 16.64 15.98 3.54
C ILE A 186 16.32 17.44 3.21
N ASN A 187 16.08 17.74 1.93
CA ASN A 187 15.77 19.10 1.49
C ASN A 187 14.51 19.65 2.16
N ALA A 188 13.45 18.85 2.24
CA ALA A 188 12.21 19.27 2.90
C ALA A 188 12.39 19.50 4.41
N LYS A 189 13.21 18.68 5.09
CA LYS A 189 13.51 18.90 6.52
C LYS A 189 14.29 20.18 6.73
N LEU A 190 15.29 20.45 5.89
CA LEU A 190 16.09 21.68 5.95
C LEU A 190 15.25 22.93 5.66
N ASP A 191 14.36 22.86 4.66
CA ASP A 191 13.44 23.97 4.36
C ASP A 191 12.45 24.24 5.50
N GLY A 192 12.04 23.20 6.23
CA GLY A 192 11.23 23.33 7.46
C GLY A 192 11.91 24.12 8.59
N PHE A 193 13.25 24.22 8.61
CA PHE A 193 13.98 25.11 9.52
C PHE A 193 14.05 26.56 8.98
N ARG A 194 13.88 26.75 7.68
CA ARG A 194 13.86 28.08 7.05
C ARG A 194 12.48 28.72 7.13
N LYS A 195 11.42 27.93 6.92
CA LYS A 195 10.03 28.39 6.92
C LYS A 195 9.15 27.34 7.62
N PRO A 196 8.17 27.77 8.45
CA PRO A 196 7.21 26.84 9.01
C PRO A 196 6.44 26.16 7.87
N ARG A 197 6.37 24.82 7.93
CA ARG A 197 5.57 24.02 7.01
C ARG A 197 4.10 24.22 7.33
N GLU A 198 3.27 24.32 6.29
CA GLU A 198 1.83 24.20 6.45
C GLU A 198 1.48 22.78 6.89
N VAL A 199 0.73 22.66 7.98
CA VAL A 199 0.35 21.37 8.57
C VAL A 199 -1.17 21.28 8.63
N LEU A 200 -1.66 20.04 8.56
CA LEU A 200 -3.07 19.74 8.75
C LEU A 200 -3.50 20.19 10.15
N SER A 201 -4.62 20.92 10.24
CA SER A 201 -5.09 21.48 11.49
C SER A 201 -5.70 20.42 12.41
N GLU A 202 -5.87 20.73 13.70
CA GLU A 202 -6.62 19.86 14.62
C GLU A 202 -8.09 19.71 14.21
N GLU A 203 -8.68 20.72 13.58
CA GLU A 203 -10.05 20.67 13.08
C GLU A 203 -10.16 19.69 11.91
N ASP A 204 -9.23 19.74 10.96
CA ASP A 204 -9.17 18.79 9.85
C ASP A 204 -8.92 17.36 10.33
N LEU A 205 -8.07 17.17 11.35
CA LEU A 205 -7.88 15.87 11.99
C LEU A 205 -9.19 15.33 12.59
N LYS A 206 -9.98 16.18 13.25
CA LYS A 206 -11.30 15.78 13.76
C LYS A 206 -12.25 15.39 12.62
N VAL A 207 -12.21 16.11 11.50
CA VAL A 207 -12.99 15.75 10.30
C VAL A 207 -12.62 14.35 9.81
N TRP A 208 -11.34 13.99 9.81
CA TRP A 208 -10.91 12.63 9.49
C TRP A 208 -11.40 11.59 10.49
N HIS A 209 -11.31 11.86 11.79
CA HIS A 209 -11.85 10.97 12.83
C HIS A 209 -13.35 10.70 12.62
N TYR A 210 -14.15 11.76 12.47
CA TYR A 210 -15.58 11.60 12.18
C TYR A 210 -15.83 10.87 10.87
N THR A 211 -15.02 11.13 9.85
CA THR A 211 -15.12 10.44 8.56
C THR A 211 -14.92 8.94 8.73
N PHE A 212 -13.89 8.51 9.43
CA PHE A 212 -13.65 7.09 9.65
C PHE A 212 -14.64 6.47 10.63
N ASP A 213 -15.12 7.20 11.63
CA ASP A 213 -16.18 6.74 12.52
C ASP A 213 -17.48 6.47 11.76
N ILE A 214 -17.88 7.35 10.84
CA ILE A 214 -19.02 7.11 9.94
C ILE A 214 -18.75 5.88 9.06
N LEU A 215 -17.54 5.78 8.50
CA LEU A 215 -17.19 4.65 7.63
C LEU A 215 -17.15 3.30 8.38
N THR A 216 -16.96 3.26 9.70
CA THR A 216 -16.74 2.01 10.45
C THR A 216 -17.78 1.67 11.52
N ASN A 217 -18.58 2.63 11.98
CA ASN A 217 -19.49 2.43 13.12
C ASN A 217 -20.98 2.36 12.69
N GLU A 218 -21.29 2.49 11.40
CA GLU A 218 -22.66 2.43 10.90
C GLU A 218 -23.15 1.00 10.63
N VAL A 219 -24.44 0.78 10.83
CA VAL A 219 -25.13 -0.51 10.61
C VAL A 219 -25.17 -0.90 9.12
N ASP A 220 -24.82 0.02 8.22
CA ASP A 220 -24.89 -0.15 6.77
C ASP A 220 -23.63 -0.78 6.15
N ILE A 221 -22.64 -1.18 6.95
CA ILE A 221 -21.45 -1.88 6.46
C ILE A 221 -21.87 -3.22 5.85
N PRO A 222 -21.63 -3.45 4.54
CA PRO A 222 -21.98 -4.71 3.92
C PRO A 222 -21.20 -5.84 4.57
N GLN A 223 -21.89 -6.88 5.06
CA GLN A 223 -21.21 -8.04 5.65
C GLN A 223 -20.33 -8.79 4.64
N ASN A 224 -20.69 -8.73 3.35
CA ASN A 224 -19.91 -9.34 2.29
C ASN A 224 -20.05 -8.54 1.01
N VAL A 225 -18.94 -7.90 0.59
CA VAL A 225 -18.89 -7.22 -0.70
C VAL A 225 -18.63 -8.26 -1.80
N ARG A 226 -19.59 -8.40 -2.70
CA ARG A 226 -19.51 -9.31 -3.85
C ARG A 226 -18.54 -8.75 -4.89
N ILE A 227 -17.65 -9.58 -5.42
CA ILE A 227 -16.75 -9.23 -6.54
C ILE A 227 -17.21 -10.01 -7.79
N PRO A 228 -18.06 -9.43 -8.66
CA PRO A 228 -18.65 -10.16 -9.78
C PRO A 228 -17.61 -10.66 -10.80
N PHE A 229 -16.48 -9.96 -10.89
CA PHE A 229 -15.38 -10.25 -11.81
C PHE A 229 -14.25 -11.09 -11.19
N ALA A 230 -14.43 -11.63 -9.98
CA ALA A 230 -13.41 -12.45 -9.30
C ALA A 230 -12.88 -13.62 -10.16
N PRO A 231 -13.70 -14.36 -10.94
CA PRO A 231 -13.18 -15.42 -11.81
C PRO A 231 -12.16 -14.93 -12.84
N ASN A 232 -12.28 -13.68 -13.30
CA ASN A 232 -11.39 -13.10 -14.30
C ASN A 232 -10.04 -12.69 -13.69
N LEU A 233 -9.98 -12.44 -12.38
CA LEU A 233 -8.74 -12.13 -11.67
C LEU A 233 -7.76 -13.32 -11.67
N LYS A 234 -8.23 -14.55 -11.94
CA LYS A 234 -7.37 -15.75 -12.03
C LYS A 234 -6.16 -15.52 -12.95
N ARG A 235 -6.32 -14.75 -14.02
CA ARG A 235 -5.23 -14.44 -14.98
C ARG A 235 -4.10 -13.60 -14.39
N MET A 236 -4.28 -13.02 -13.20
CA MET A 236 -3.29 -12.21 -12.49
C MET A 236 -2.35 -13.03 -11.62
N PHE A 237 -2.67 -14.30 -11.37
CA PHE A 237 -1.92 -15.15 -10.44
C PHE A 237 -1.19 -16.26 -11.17
N ASN A 238 0.07 -16.48 -10.79
CA ASN A 238 0.84 -17.61 -11.29
C ASN A 238 0.54 -18.87 -10.45
N ALA A 239 0.12 -19.96 -11.09
CA ALA A 239 -0.24 -21.20 -10.41
C ALA A 239 0.97 -22.13 -10.14
N THR A 240 2.18 -21.70 -10.49
CA THR A 240 3.43 -22.48 -10.37
C THR A 240 3.82 -22.80 -8.93
N GLN A 241 3.44 -21.98 -7.95
CA GLN A 241 3.81 -22.17 -6.53
C GLN A 241 2.60 -22.34 -5.61
N SER A 242 2.76 -23.19 -4.58
CA SER A 242 1.69 -23.43 -3.59
C SER A 242 1.37 -22.20 -2.73
N GLN A 243 2.31 -21.26 -2.57
CA GLN A 243 2.11 -20.00 -1.85
C GLN A 243 1.13 -19.07 -2.58
N ALA A 244 1.05 -19.16 -3.91
CA ALA A 244 0.12 -18.38 -4.72
C ALA A 244 -1.35 -18.68 -4.41
N ARG A 245 -1.66 -19.81 -3.75
CA ARG A 245 -3.04 -20.17 -3.33
C ARG A 245 -3.70 -19.13 -2.42
N ARG A 246 -2.91 -18.41 -1.61
CA ARG A 246 -3.39 -17.36 -0.68
C ARG A 246 -3.46 -15.97 -1.33
N SER A 247 -2.94 -15.82 -2.54
CA SER A 247 -2.85 -14.52 -3.21
C SER A 247 -4.19 -14.00 -3.75
N PRO A 248 -5.07 -14.85 -4.32
CA PRO A 248 -6.41 -14.43 -4.73
C PRO A 248 -7.22 -13.82 -3.59
N GLU A 249 -7.17 -14.44 -2.42
CA GLU A 249 -7.87 -14.00 -1.21
C GLU A 249 -7.42 -12.58 -0.81
N LYS A 250 -6.12 -12.35 -0.66
CA LYS A 250 -5.56 -11.03 -0.34
C LYS A 250 -6.00 -9.93 -1.30
N LEU A 251 -5.93 -10.18 -2.62
CA LEU A 251 -6.34 -9.18 -3.60
C LEU A 251 -7.85 -8.90 -3.51
N CYS A 252 -8.65 -9.95 -3.36
CA CYS A 252 -10.09 -9.82 -3.18
C CYS A 252 -10.44 -9.05 -1.91
N GLU A 253 -9.82 -9.34 -0.78
CA GLU A 253 -9.99 -8.61 0.49
C GLU A 253 -9.66 -7.12 0.32
N LEU A 254 -8.55 -6.78 -0.35
CA LEU A 254 -8.21 -5.38 -0.63
C LEU A 254 -9.27 -4.69 -1.52
N ILE A 255 -9.81 -5.39 -2.52
CA ILE A 255 -10.91 -4.88 -3.35
C ILE A 255 -12.17 -4.66 -2.50
N GLN A 256 -12.48 -5.57 -1.58
CA GLN A 256 -13.62 -5.45 -0.67
C GLN A 256 -13.43 -4.28 0.29
N ASP A 257 -12.25 -4.12 0.90
CA ASP A 257 -11.94 -3.00 1.79
C ASP A 257 -12.12 -1.65 1.09
N VAL A 258 -11.57 -1.53 -0.11
CA VAL A 258 -11.73 -0.33 -0.95
C VAL A 258 -13.20 -0.10 -1.27
N ALA A 259 -13.94 -1.13 -1.68
CA ALA A 259 -15.35 -1.02 -2.01
C ALA A 259 -16.23 -0.63 -0.83
N THR A 260 -15.92 -1.14 0.37
CA THR A 260 -16.60 -0.80 1.63
C THR A 260 -16.35 0.66 2.03
N LEU A 261 -15.10 1.14 1.90
CA LEU A 261 -14.75 2.55 2.13
C LEU A 261 -15.42 3.48 1.12
N ARG A 262 -15.61 3.00 -0.12
CA ARG A 262 -16.24 3.75 -1.20
C ARG A 262 -17.77 3.63 -1.24
N ARG A 263 -18.40 2.95 -0.29
CA ARG A 263 -19.84 2.63 -0.36
C ARG A 263 -20.73 3.86 -0.54
N TYR A 264 -20.41 4.99 0.09
CA TYR A 264 -21.23 6.21 -0.06
C TYR A 264 -21.05 6.90 -1.41
N GLN A 265 -20.04 6.55 -2.21
CA GLN A 265 -19.89 7.03 -3.59
C GLN A 265 -20.71 6.18 -4.58
N LYS A 266 -21.41 5.16 -4.08
CA LYS A 266 -22.26 4.26 -4.87
C LYS A 266 -23.74 4.47 -4.52
N PRO A 267 -24.65 4.21 -5.47
CA PRO A 267 -26.06 3.99 -5.17
C PRO A 267 -26.24 2.90 -4.12
N GLU A 268 -27.28 3.00 -3.28
CA GLU A 268 -27.54 2.07 -2.17
C GLU A 268 -27.60 0.61 -2.63
N GLU A 269 -28.19 0.35 -3.80
CA GLU A 269 -28.38 -0.98 -4.35
C GLU A 269 -27.08 -1.63 -4.86
N LYS A 270 -26.00 -0.85 -4.95
CA LYS A 270 -24.67 -1.30 -5.42
C LYS A 270 -23.61 -1.25 -4.34
N ARG A 271 -23.94 -0.86 -3.10
CA ARG A 271 -22.97 -0.75 -2.00
C ARG A 271 -22.33 -2.08 -1.63
N ASP A 272 -23.04 -3.19 -1.83
CA ASP A 272 -22.59 -4.55 -1.53
C ASP A 272 -21.84 -5.22 -2.70
N SER A 273 -21.50 -4.49 -3.76
CA SER A 273 -20.82 -5.03 -4.93
C SER A 273 -19.65 -4.17 -5.38
N ALA A 274 -18.51 -4.80 -5.65
CA ALA A 274 -17.34 -4.16 -6.23
C ALA A 274 -17.53 -3.91 -7.73
N ASP A 275 -17.05 -2.76 -8.20
CA ASP A 275 -17.03 -2.38 -9.61
C ASP A 275 -15.61 -2.14 -10.14
N VAL A 276 -15.50 -1.67 -11.39
CA VAL A 276 -14.21 -1.39 -12.05
C VAL A 276 -13.38 -0.33 -11.34
N ILE A 277 -14.03 0.65 -10.72
CA ILE A 277 -13.32 1.72 -10.00
C ILE A 277 -12.72 1.13 -8.71
N ASP A 278 -13.38 0.15 -8.07
CA ASP A 278 -12.85 -0.48 -6.85
C ASP A 278 -11.59 -1.29 -7.17
N LEU A 279 -11.63 -2.04 -8.26
CA LEU A 279 -10.47 -2.76 -8.78
C LEU A 279 -9.34 -1.80 -9.14
N PHE A 280 -9.63 -0.71 -9.85
CA PHE A 280 -8.63 0.30 -10.19
C PHE A 280 -7.97 0.90 -8.94
N LEU A 281 -8.76 1.35 -7.97
CA LEU A 281 -8.24 1.91 -6.72
C LEU A 281 -7.42 0.87 -5.94
N ALA A 282 -7.89 -0.37 -5.82
CA ALA A 282 -7.18 -1.46 -5.14
C ALA A 282 -5.83 -1.76 -5.81
N LEU A 283 -5.77 -1.83 -7.14
CA LEU A 283 -4.51 -2.08 -7.85
C LEU A 283 -3.55 -0.89 -7.76
N ARG A 284 -4.04 0.34 -7.81
CA ARG A 284 -3.21 1.54 -7.69
C ARG A 284 -2.67 1.71 -6.27
N ILE A 285 -3.52 1.57 -5.26
CA ILE A 285 -3.12 1.69 -3.85
C ILE A 285 -2.26 0.50 -3.43
N GLY A 286 -2.60 -0.70 -3.90
CA GLY A 286 -1.95 -1.96 -3.54
C GLY A 286 -0.65 -2.25 -4.29
N VAL A 287 -0.29 -1.48 -5.33
CA VAL A 287 0.77 -1.84 -6.28
C VAL A 287 2.07 -2.26 -5.60
N ALA A 288 2.52 -1.53 -4.58
CA ALA A 288 3.77 -1.83 -3.89
C ALA A 288 3.70 -3.14 -3.09
N ALA A 289 2.65 -3.34 -2.30
CA ALA A 289 2.55 -4.55 -1.47
C ALA A 289 2.19 -5.78 -2.29
N ILE A 290 1.35 -5.64 -3.33
CA ILE A 290 1.04 -6.70 -4.30
C ILE A 290 2.33 -7.17 -4.97
N SER A 291 3.20 -6.23 -5.33
CA SER A 291 4.51 -6.52 -5.91
C SER A 291 5.40 -7.34 -4.98
N GLU A 292 5.46 -6.97 -3.71
CA GLU A 292 6.35 -7.60 -2.74
C GLU A 292 5.78 -8.90 -2.13
N THR A 293 4.45 -9.04 -2.13
CA THR A 293 3.75 -10.12 -1.42
C THR A 293 3.19 -11.18 -2.36
N ILE A 294 2.64 -10.74 -3.49
CA ILE A 294 1.94 -11.61 -4.44
C ILE A 294 2.86 -11.97 -5.61
N SER A 295 3.76 -11.05 -6.01
CA SER A 295 4.75 -11.40 -7.03
C SER A 295 5.83 -12.29 -6.41
N GLU A 296 6.32 -13.25 -7.20
CA GLU A 296 7.18 -14.32 -6.70
C GLU A 296 8.55 -13.81 -6.21
N SER A 297 8.96 -12.63 -6.67
CA SER A 297 10.23 -11.97 -6.34
C SER A 297 10.02 -10.48 -6.10
N SER A 298 10.65 -9.97 -5.05
CA SER A 298 10.75 -8.55 -4.74
C SER A 298 11.52 -7.80 -5.83
N SER A 299 11.30 -6.50 -5.93
CA SER A 299 12.07 -5.61 -6.82
C SER A 299 13.59 -5.78 -6.64
N LYS A 300 14.06 -5.87 -5.40
CA LYS A 300 15.48 -6.09 -5.06
C LYS A 300 15.97 -7.49 -5.45
N GLU A 301 15.15 -8.53 -5.30
CA GLU A 301 15.49 -9.87 -5.76
C GLU A 301 15.56 -9.94 -7.29
N LEU A 302 14.65 -9.27 -8.01
CA LEU A 302 14.69 -9.21 -9.47
C LEU A 302 15.97 -8.54 -9.97
N GLU A 303 16.37 -7.41 -9.38
CA GLU A 303 17.64 -6.74 -9.72
C GLU A 303 18.84 -7.66 -9.52
N ILE A 304 18.88 -8.42 -8.41
CA ILE A 304 19.95 -9.38 -8.14
C ILE A 304 19.92 -10.53 -9.15
N PHE A 305 18.73 -11.05 -9.50
CA PHE A 305 18.58 -12.07 -10.51
C PHE A 305 19.10 -11.60 -11.86
N ASP A 306 18.73 -10.40 -12.30
CA ASP A 306 19.17 -9.79 -13.57
C ASP A 306 20.70 -9.60 -13.60
N ILE A 307 21.30 -9.17 -12.48
CA ILE A 307 22.76 -9.03 -12.36
C ILE A 307 23.44 -10.41 -12.43
N VAL A 308 22.88 -11.43 -11.78
CA VAL A 308 23.43 -12.78 -11.84
C VAL A 308 23.31 -13.33 -13.25
N GLU A 309 22.14 -13.22 -13.88
CA GLU A 309 21.91 -13.68 -15.26
C GLU A 309 22.91 -13.04 -16.24
N MET A 310 23.10 -11.72 -16.13
CA MET A 310 24.07 -10.98 -16.94
C MET A 310 25.52 -11.42 -16.71
N LEU A 311 25.90 -11.80 -15.49
CA LEU A 311 27.28 -12.13 -15.13
C LEU A 311 27.61 -13.62 -15.27
N ASP A 312 26.64 -14.50 -15.09
CA ASP A 312 26.75 -15.96 -15.17
C ASP A 312 26.96 -16.42 -16.62
N GLU A 313 26.39 -15.71 -17.60
CA GLU A 313 26.63 -15.98 -19.03
C GLU A 313 28.13 -15.97 -19.40
N TYR A 314 28.95 -15.26 -18.63
CA TYR A 314 30.39 -15.08 -18.88
C TYR A 314 31.29 -15.74 -17.82
N LYS A 315 30.73 -16.42 -16.80
CA LYS A 315 31.50 -16.96 -15.66
C LYS A 315 30.92 -18.27 -15.13
N ASP A 316 31.77 -19.12 -14.56
CA ASP A 316 31.36 -20.30 -13.78
C ASP A 316 30.87 -19.87 -12.38
N GLY A 317 29.70 -19.22 -12.34
CA GLY A 317 29.06 -18.69 -11.14
C GLY A 317 29.53 -17.30 -10.68
N VAL A 318 28.62 -16.58 -10.05
CA VAL A 318 28.77 -15.19 -9.61
C VAL A 318 28.77 -15.10 -8.07
N SER A 319 29.79 -14.48 -7.47
CA SER A 319 29.85 -14.29 -6.01
C SER A 319 29.06 -13.06 -5.54
N ALA A 320 28.65 -13.04 -4.26
CA ALA A 320 27.97 -11.89 -3.67
C ALA A 320 28.79 -10.58 -3.69
N LYS A 321 30.12 -10.65 -3.77
CA LYS A 321 30.98 -9.48 -3.95
C LYS A 321 30.89 -8.93 -5.37
N GLU A 322 30.86 -9.81 -6.36
CA GLU A 322 30.74 -9.43 -7.77
C GLU A 322 29.35 -8.85 -8.05
N ILE A 323 28.30 -9.42 -7.46
CA ILE A 323 26.94 -8.85 -7.51
C ILE A 323 26.95 -7.43 -6.93
N ALA A 324 27.54 -7.23 -5.75
CA ALA A 324 27.62 -5.94 -5.08
C ALA A 324 28.45 -4.87 -5.81
N MET A 325 29.32 -5.26 -6.75
CA MET A 325 30.02 -4.30 -7.60
C MET A 325 29.12 -3.69 -8.67
N LYS A 326 28.03 -4.39 -9.05
CA LYS A 326 27.05 -3.92 -10.02
C LYS A 326 25.77 -3.40 -9.37
N ALA A 327 25.36 -3.99 -8.25
CA ALA A 327 24.20 -3.55 -7.49
C ALA A 327 24.50 -2.30 -6.65
N THR A 328 23.47 -1.56 -6.27
CA THR A 328 23.61 -0.43 -5.33
C THR A 328 23.67 -0.87 -3.86
N TYR A 329 23.73 -2.17 -3.58
CA TYR A 329 23.64 -2.73 -2.22
C TYR A 329 24.99 -3.23 -1.69
N ALA A 330 25.11 -3.25 -0.36
CA ALA A 330 26.26 -3.86 0.31
C ALA A 330 26.35 -5.38 0.01
N SER A 331 27.58 -5.92 0.04
CA SER A 331 27.81 -7.34 -0.27
C SER A 331 27.05 -8.32 0.63
N ASN A 332 26.87 -7.98 1.91
CA ASN A 332 26.06 -8.79 2.81
C ASN A 332 24.57 -8.80 2.40
N THR A 333 24.04 -7.66 1.95
CA THR A 333 22.67 -7.57 1.43
C THR A 333 22.50 -8.42 0.17
N CYS A 334 23.45 -8.33 -0.77
CA CYS A 334 23.46 -9.15 -1.98
C CYS A 334 23.49 -10.64 -1.66
N TYR A 335 24.28 -11.05 -0.66
CA TYR A 335 24.32 -12.44 -0.18
C TYR A 335 22.94 -12.90 0.35
N VAL A 336 22.30 -12.11 1.21
CA VAL A 336 20.98 -12.45 1.78
C VAL A 336 19.91 -12.58 0.67
N LEU A 337 19.90 -11.66 -0.29
CA LEU A 337 18.95 -11.70 -1.43
C LEU A 337 19.23 -12.90 -2.35
N ALA A 338 20.49 -13.24 -2.61
CA ALA A 338 20.86 -14.41 -3.40
C ALA A 338 20.49 -15.74 -2.70
N GLU A 339 20.64 -15.82 -1.38
CA GLU A 339 20.16 -16.97 -0.58
C GLU A 339 18.62 -17.08 -0.63
N ALA A 340 17.90 -15.95 -0.61
CA ALA A 340 16.44 -15.95 -0.74
C ALA A 340 16.01 -16.50 -2.11
N LEU A 341 16.61 -16.02 -3.20
CA LEU A 341 16.38 -16.55 -4.56
C LEU A 341 16.77 -18.03 -4.71
N THR A 342 17.83 -18.47 -4.03
CA THR A 342 18.22 -19.89 -3.99
C THR A 342 17.16 -20.72 -3.27
N THR A 343 16.62 -20.21 -2.16
CA THR A 343 15.55 -20.86 -1.39
C THR A 343 14.25 -20.95 -2.20
N LYS A 344 13.96 -19.92 -3.01
CA LYS A 344 12.84 -19.90 -3.96
C LYS A 344 13.08 -20.79 -5.19
N GLY A 345 14.32 -21.24 -5.41
CA GLY A 345 14.69 -22.18 -6.46
C GLY A 345 15.05 -21.55 -7.81
N TYR A 346 15.21 -20.22 -7.88
CA TYR A 346 15.64 -19.52 -9.10
C TYR A 346 17.15 -19.60 -9.31
N LEU A 347 17.92 -19.52 -8.22
CA LEU A 347 19.38 -19.64 -8.27
C LEU A 347 19.84 -21.00 -7.75
N ALA A 348 20.94 -21.49 -8.31
CA ALA A 348 21.72 -22.59 -7.77
C ALA A 348 22.91 -22.04 -6.98
N LYS A 349 23.17 -22.62 -5.82
CA LYS A 349 24.33 -22.26 -4.98
C LYS A 349 25.44 -23.29 -5.15
N GLY A 350 26.59 -22.81 -5.60
CA GLY A 350 27.83 -23.55 -5.70
C GLY A 350 28.93 -22.99 -4.79
N LYS A 351 30.15 -23.52 -4.94
CA LYS A 351 31.34 -23.00 -4.27
C LYS A 351 32.48 -22.83 -5.26
N ARG A 352 33.15 -21.68 -5.22
CA ARG A 352 34.41 -21.41 -5.91
C ARG A 352 35.48 -21.15 -4.85
N GLY A 353 36.26 -22.18 -4.53
CA GLY A 353 37.18 -22.15 -3.39
C GLY A 353 36.42 -22.05 -2.05
N ARG A 354 36.62 -20.94 -1.32
CA ARG A 354 35.92 -20.66 -0.05
C ARG A 354 34.69 -19.77 -0.21
N GLU A 355 34.44 -19.24 -1.40
CA GLU A 355 33.34 -18.31 -1.65
C GLU A 355 32.12 -19.06 -2.19
N ASN A 356 30.93 -18.63 -1.76
CA ASN A 356 29.68 -19.06 -2.37
C ASN A 356 29.51 -18.34 -3.71
N VAL A 357 29.11 -19.10 -4.73
CA VAL A 357 28.79 -18.58 -6.06
C VAL A 357 27.38 -19.00 -6.43
N TYR A 358 26.71 -18.15 -7.20
CA TYR A 358 25.34 -18.32 -7.63
C TYR A 358 25.27 -18.38 -9.15
N SER A 359 24.46 -19.28 -9.68
CA SER A 359 24.18 -19.43 -11.12
C SER A 359 22.68 -19.59 -11.37
N ILE A 360 22.24 -19.31 -12.59
CA ILE A 360 20.83 -19.42 -12.95
C ILE A 360 20.43 -20.90 -12.98
N LYS A 361 19.40 -21.27 -12.22
CA LYS A 361 18.87 -22.65 -12.16
C LYS A 361 17.60 -22.80 -12.99
N ASN A 362 16.68 -21.86 -12.81
CA ASN A 362 15.43 -21.78 -13.56
C ASN A 362 15.31 -20.37 -14.09
N GLU A 363 14.87 -20.23 -15.35
CA GLU A 363 14.45 -18.93 -15.85
C GLU A 363 13.30 -18.44 -14.97
N LEU A 364 13.37 -17.17 -14.56
CA LEU A 364 12.18 -16.50 -14.05
C LEU A 364 11.19 -16.45 -15.22
N ASP A 365 9.97 -16.93 -15.02
CA ASP A 365 8.91 -16.76 -16.02
C ASP A 365 8.60 -15.27 -16.14
N ARG A 366 9.31 -14.61 -17.07
CA ARG A 366 9.18 -13.19 -17.37
C ARG A 366 8.02 -12.92 -18.32
N GLY A 367 7.31 -13.94 -18.82
CA GLY A 367 6.35 -13.75 -19.89
C GLY A 367 5.29 -14.82 -20.00
N SER A 368 4.06 -14.48 -19.62
CA SER A 368 2.96 -14.23 -20.58
C SER A 368 1.62 -14.16 -19.85
N ASN A 369 0.82 -13.14 -20.19
CA ASN A 369 -0.55 -12.86 -19.72
C ASN A 369 -0.66 -12.16 -18.36
N ILE A 370 -0.80 -10.83 -18.37
CA ILE A 370 -1.45 -10.02 -17.30
C ILE A 370 -0.96 -10.38 -15.88
N CYS A 371 0.33 -10.67 -15.70
CA CYS A 371 0.89 -10.93 -14.38
C CYS A 371 1.05 -9.62 -13.59
N LEU A 372 1.06 -9.70 -12.27
CA LEU A 372 1.27 -8.57 -11.35
C LEU A 372 2.61 -7.83 -11.59
N THR A 373 3.59 -8.52 -12.17
CA THR A 373 4.84 -7.95 -12.70
C THR A 373 4.63 -6.98 -13.87
N HIS A 374 3.55 -7.13 -14.64
CA HIS A 374 3.15 -6.14 -15.64
C HIS A 374 2.60 -4.88 -14.97
N LEU A 375 1.77 -5.03 -13.93
CA LEU A 375 1.20 -3.90 -13.16
C LEU A 375 2.28 -3.06 -12.46
N GLN A 376 3.41 -3.66 -12.07
CA GLN A 376 4.61 -2.95 -11.57
C GLN A 376 5.14 -1.92 -12.57
N ASN A 377 5.05 -2.22 -13.86
CA ASN A 377 5.51 -1.35 -14.95
C ASN A 377 4.42 -0.37 -15.42
N LEU A 378 3.17 -0.52 -14.94
CA LEU A 378 2.05 0.35 -15.30
C LEU A 378 2.01 1.59 -14.41
N ASP A 379 3.01 2.45 -14.61
CA ASP A 379 3.12 3.71 -13.91
C ASP A 379 1.98 4.70 -14.29
N LYS A 380 1.44 4.52 -15.50
CA LYS A 380 0.42 5.40 -16.09
C LYS A 380 -0.99 4.95 -15.65
N PRO A 381 -1.76 5.82 -14.96
CA PRO A 381 -3.11 5.49 -14.48
C PRO A 381 -4.04 4.95 -15.58
N ILE A 382 -3.96 5.53 -16.78
CA ILE A 382 -4.77 5.11 -17.93
C ILE A 382 -4.55 3.64 -18.32
N VAL A 383 -3.33 3.12 -18.21
CA VAL A 383 -3.03 1.74 -18.62
C VAL A 383 -3.57 0.76 -17.59
N VAL A 384 -3.42 1.06 -16.29
CA VAL A 384 -4.04 0.27 -15.22
C VAL A 384 -5.55 0.22 -15.39
N LEU A 385 -6.18 1.37 -15.71
CA LEU A 385 -7.61 1.43 -15.93
C LEU A 385 -8.07 0.60 -17.15
N LYS A 386 -7.31 0.60 -18.25
CA LYS A 386 -7.57 -0.27 -19.42
C LYS A 386 -7.56 -1.75 -19.01
N GLU A 387 -6.56 -2.18 -18.23
CA GLU A 387 -6.49 -3.55 -17.73
C GLU A 387 -7.67 -3.91 -16.80
N CYS A 388 -8.06 -2.99 -15.91
CA CYS A 388 -9.25 -3.17 -15.07
C CYS A 388 -10.51 -3.35 -15.91
N LEU A 389 -10.70 -2.55 -16.96
CA LEU A 389 -11.83 -2.69 -17.87
C LEU A 389 -11.83 -4.05 -18.56
N CYS A 390 -10.68 -4.53 -19.04
CA CYS A 390 -10.55 -5.86 -19.63
C CYS A 390 -10.79 -7.00 -18.62
N LEU A 391 -10.56 -6.77 -17.32
CA LEU A 391 -10.80 -7.75 -16.25
C LEU A 391 -12.28 -7.82 -15.89
N VAL A 392 -12.93 -6.66 -15.77
CA VAL A 392 -14.32 -6.55 -15.34
C VAL A 392 -15.28 -6.89 -16.48
N TYR A 393 -14.89 -6.54 -17.70
CA TYR A 393 -15.72 -6.65 -18.90
C TYR A 393 -14.92 -7.38 -20.00
N PRO A 394 -14.88 -8.73 -19.99
CA PRO A 394 -14.05 -9.53 -20.90
C PRO A 394 -14.30 -9.27 -22.40
N PHE A 395 -15.46 -8.72 -22.76
CA PHE A 395 -15.80 -8.37 -24.15
C PHE A 395 -15.01 -7.18 -24.71
N PHE A 396 -14.24 -6.43 -23.90
CA PHE A 396 -13.37 -5.34 -24.39
C PHE A 396 -12.07 -5.80 -25.06
N ASN A 397 -11.83 -7.10 -25.18
CA ASN A 397 -10.54 -7.68 -25.55
C ASN A 397 -10.10 -7.50 -27.02
N SER A 398 -10.62 -6.55 -27.79
CA SER A 398 -10.32 -6.51 -29.24
C SER A 398 -10.08 -5.16 -29.92
N SER A 399 -10.17 -3.98 -29.29
CA SER A 399 -9.77 -2.71 -29.95
C SER A 399 -9.81 -1.47 -29.05
N ILE A 400 -9.01 -1.42 -27.98
CA ILE A 400 -8.67 -0.12 -27.36
C ILE A 400 -7.44 0.43 -28.10
N SER A 401 -7.65 1.13 -29.21
CA SER A 401 -6.56 1.79 -29.93
C SER A 401 -5.85 2.80 -29.02
N ASP A 402 -4.52 2.83 -29.06
CA ASP A 402 -3.68 3.78 -28.30
C ASP A 402 -3.77 5.23 -28.78
N GLU A 403 -4.66 5.52 -29.73
CA GLU A 403 -4.95 6.87 -30.18
C GLU A 403 -5.69 7.65 -29.09
N VAL A 404 -4.91 8.38 -28.29
CA VAL A 404 -5.34 9.52 -27.49
C VAL A 404 -5.90 10.57 -28.45
N LEU A 405 -7.19 10.47 -28.80
CA LEU A 405 -7.86 11.46 -29.62
C LEU A 405 -8.41 12.61 -28.76
N THR A 406 -7.55 13.61 -28.65
CA THR A 406 -7.92 15.02 -28.55
C THR A 406 -8.76 15.41 -29.77
N GLU A 407 -10.08 15.31 -29.67
CA GLU A 407 -11.01 16.35 -30.18
C GLU A 407 -12.46 16.00 -29.82
N ILE A 408 -13.22 17.05 -29.51
CA ILE A 408 -14.69 17.05 -29.47
C ILE A 408 -15.11 17.70 -30.79
N LYS A 409 -16.05 17.09 -31.53
CA LYS A 409 -17.09 17.84 -32.25
C LYS A 409 -18.26 16.96 -32.75
N HIS A 410 -19.43 17.36 -32.23
CA HIS A 410 -20.80 17.31 -32.74
C HIS A 410 -21.61 16.00 -32.88
N ASN A 411 -22.67 15.98 -32.04
CA ASN A 411 -24.10 15.77 -32.32
C ASN A 411 -24.49 14.71 -33.35
N THR A 412 -25.05 13.61 -32.85
CA THR A 412 -26.32 13.09 -33.37
C THR A 412 -27.09 12.38 -32.25
N GLU A 413 -28.39 12.63 -32.15
CA GLU A 413 -29.30 11.89 -31.28
C GLU A 413 -29.67 10.54 -31.92
N ILE A 414 -29.41 9.41 -31.25
CA ILE A 414 -30.08 8.13 -31.55
C ILE A 414 -30.36 7.33 -30.26
N GLY A 415 -31.65 7.07 -30.01
CA GLY A 415 -32.20 5.74 -29.74
C GLY A 415 -31.80 4.99 -28.46
N ALA A 416 -32.59 5.21 -27.41
CA ALA A 416 -32.87 4.38 -26.23
C ALA A 416 -32.20 2.99 -26.12
N GLY A 417 -31.40 2.80 -25.06
CA GLY A 417 -31.19 1.48 -24.47
C GLY A 417 -29.99 1.33 -23.53
N ILE A 418 -28.94 2.14 -23.67
CA ILE A 418 -27.77 2.09 -22.80
C ILE A 418 -27.37 3.53 -22.46
N THR A 419 -27.65 3.96 -21.24
CA THR A 419 -27.19 5.27 -20.75
C THR A 419 -25.67 5.37 -20.87
N PRO A 420 -25.13 6.45 -21.46
CA PRO A 420 -23.70 6.73 -21.43
C PRO A 420 -23.24 6.72 -19.97
N LEU A 421 -22.28 5.86 -19.67
CA LEU A 421 -21.68 5.80 -18.35
C LEU A 421 -20.50 6.79 -18.36
N ASP A 422 -20.81 8.08 -18.14
CA ASP A 422 -19.78 9.09 -17.90
C ASP A 422 -19.28 8.94 -16.46
N MET A 423 -18.09 8.37 -16.30
CA MET A 423 -17.47 8.18 -15.00
C MET A 423 -16.21 9.02 -14.88
N THR A 424 -16.09 9.72 -13.77
CA THR A 424 -14.89 10.47 -13.39
C THR A 424 -14.18 9.72 -12.27
N ILE A 425 -12.93 9.35 -12.50
CA ILE A 425 -12.09 8.64 -11.54
C ILE A 425 -10.89 9.52 -11.23
N ILE A 426 -10.53 9.66 -9.97
CA ILE A 426 -9.30 10.34 -9.55
C ILE A 426 -8.26 9.29 -9.21
N ASP A 427 -7.08 9.36 -9.83
CA ASP A 427 -5.97 8.48 -9.48
C ASP A 427 -5.58 8.71 -8.01
N PRO A 428 -5.59 7.66 -7.16
CA PRO A 428 -5.39 7.84 -5.74
C PRO A 428 -3.96 8.27 -5.39
N LEU A 429 -2.97 8.04 -6.28
CA LEU A 429 -1.57 8.37 -6.03
C LEU A 429 -1.18 9.74 -6.62
N LYS A 430 -1.62 10.01 -7.86
CA LYS A 430 -1.21 11.17 -8.67
C LYS A 430 -2.25 12.29 -8.67
N GLY A 431 -3.51 12.01 -8.35
CA GLY A 431 -4.60 12.99 -8.40
C GLY A 431 -5.04 13.36 -9.82
N SER A 432 -4.52 12.68 -10.84
CA SER A 432 -4.93 12.85 -12.23
C SER A 432 -6.38 12.38 -12.41
N THR A 433 -7.16 13.15 -13.16
CA THR A 433 -8.55 12.83 -13.45
C THR A 433 -8.63 11.99 -14.71
N LEU A 434 -9.27 10.83 -14.61
CA LEU A 434 -9.58 9.93 -15.72
C LEU A 434 -11.08 10.03 -15.99
N HIS A 435 -11.44 10.41 -17.22
CA HIS A 435 -12.81 10.38 -17.69
C HIS A 435 -13.03 9.15 -18.57
N ILE A 436 -13.99 8.31 -18.19
CA ILE A 436 -14.48 7.21 -19.01
C ILE A 436 -15.78 7.69 -19.64
N THR A 437 -15.81 7.77 -20.95
CA THR A 437 -17.03 8.04 -21.71
C THR A 437 -17.37 6.80 -22.53
N TYR A 438 -18.56 6.27 -22.30
CA TYR A 438 -19.12 5.16 -23.06
C TYR A 438 -19.90 5.68 -24.26
N LEU A 439 -19.43 5.41 -25.49
CA LEU A 439 -20.19 5.72 -26.69
C LEU A 439 -20.82 4.42 -27.23
N SER A 440 -22.14 4.30 -27.10
CA SER A 440 -22.93 3.21 -27.66
C SER A 440 -23.25 3.46 -29.15
N GLU A 441 -22.24 3.72 -29.98
CA GLU A 441 -22.46 4.02 -31.40
C GLU A 441 -21.48 3.26 -32.29
N LEU A 442 -21.73 1.97 -32.53
CA LEU A 442 -21.34 1.30 -33.78
C LEU A 442 -22.30 0.13 -34.08
N LYS A 443 -23.34 0.40 -34.87
CA LYS A 443 -23.93 -0.59 -35.77
C LYS A 443 -23.27 -0.41 -37.15
N GLU A 444 -22.22 -1.16 -37.44
CA GLU A 444 -21.94 -1.51 -38.84
C GLU A 444 -21.83 -3.03 -38.96
N ILE A 445 -22.93 -3.62 -39.43
CA ILE A 445 -22.96 -4.93 -40.07
C ILE A 445 -22.33 -4.75 -41.45
N LYS A 446 -21.20 -5.41 -41.73
CA LYS A 446 -20.72 -5.65 -43.10
C LYS A 446 -20.33 -7.11 -43.27
N ILE A 447 -21.21 -7.86 -43.93
CA ILE A 447 -20.92 -9.13 -44.59
C ILE A 447 -20.85 -8.83 -46.09
N THR A 448 -19.74 -9.22 -46.73
CA THR A 448 -19.57 -9.52 -48.17
C THR A 448 -18.14 -10.05 -48.33
N GLU A 449 -17.83 -11.16 -49.01
CA GLU A 449 -18.42 -11.77 -50.21
C GLU A 449 -18.70 -13.29 -50.10
N SER A 450 -19.49 -13.77 -51.07
CA SER A 450 -19.75 -15.16 -51.49
C SER A 450 -18.46 -16.01 -51.64
N GLU A 451 -18.42 -17.33 -51.41
CA GLU A 451 -19.35 -18.39 -51.85
C GLU A 451 -19.41 -19.57 -50.85
N ASN A 452 -20.59 -20.20 -50.78
CA ASN A 452 -20.86 -21.58 -50.36
C ASN A 452 -20.31 -22.09 -49.01
N SER A 453 -21.13 -22.04 -47.97
CA SER A 453 -21.66 -23.19 -47.21
C SER A 453 -22.08 -22.77 -45.78
N GLY A 454 -23.19 -23.33 -45.31
CA GLY A 454 -23.95 -22.81 -44.18
C GLY A 454 -23.24 -22.77 -42.82
N GLY A 455 -23.52 -21.71 -42.05
CA GLY A 455 -23.13 -21.55 -40.66
C GLY A 455 -23.82 -20.33 -40.04
N ALA A 456 -24.23 -20.43 -38.78
CA ALA A 456 -25.10 -19.50 -38.05
C ALA A 456 -24.58 -18.06 -37.93
N ILE A 457 -25.52 -17.10 -37.87
CA ILE A 457 -25.26 -15.66 -37.67
C ILE A 457 -24.92 -15.41 -36.20
N LEU A 458 -23.77 -14.77 -35.95
CA LEU A 458 -23.37 -14.25 -34.64
C LEU A 458 -23.25 -12.73 -34.78
N ASP A 459 -24.23 -11.99 -34.23
CA ASP A 459 -24.20 -10.53 -34.18
C ASP A 459 -23.02 -10.08 -33.31
N THR A 460 -22.09 -9.34 -33.90
CA THR A 460 -20.96 -8.72 -33.19
C THR A 460 -21.29 -7.27 -32.88
N LEU A 461 -21.61 -6.97 -31.62
CA LEU A 461 -21.67 -5.60 -31.11
C LEU A 461 -20.25 -5.06 -30.93
N THR A 462 -19.94 -3.94 -31.58
CA THR A 462 -18.65 -3.25 -31.42
C THR A 462 -18.86 -2.05 -30.49
N PHE A 463 -18.05 -1.93 -29.44
CA PHE A 463 -18.14 -0.84 -28.47
C PHE A 463 -16.86 0.00 -28.50
N LYS A 464 -16.99 1.34 -28.41
CA LYS A 464 -15.85 2.25 -28.26
C LYS A 464 -15.89 2.89 -26.88
N VAL A 465 -14.79 2.75 -26.14
CA VAL A 465 -14.58 3.43 -24.85
C VAL A 465 -13.48 4.46 -25.02
N PHE A 466 -13.78 5.70 -24.65
CA PHE A 466 -12.82 6.79 -24.64
C PHE A 466 -12.35 7.01 -23.21
N ILE A 467 -11.03 6.95 -23.01
CA ILE A 467 -10.41 7.29 -21.72
C ILE A 467 -9.54 8.52 -21.95
N ARG A 468 -9.85 9.61 -21.23
CA ARG A 468 -9.08 10.86 -21.27
C ARG A 468 -8.45 11.11 -19.91
N GLU A 469 -7.14 11.38 -19.89
CA GLU A 469 -6.42 11.80 -18.69
C GLU A 469 -6.22 13.31 -18.71
N GLN A 470 -6.73 14.01 -17.69
CA GLN A 470 -6.49 15.42 -17.48
C GLN A 470 -5.56 15.59 -16.26
N LYS A 471 -4.40 16.21 -16.47
CA LYS A 471 -3.52 16.61 -15.36
C LYS A 471 -4.21 17.71 -14.56
N SER A 472 -4.25 17.59 -13.24
CA SER A 472 -4.72 18.67 -12.38
C SER A 472 -3.80 19.88 -12.58
N LEU A 473 -4.39 21.02 -12.95
CA LEU A 473 -3.72 22.31 -12.85
C LEU A 473 -3.49 22.54 -11.36
N GLU A 474 -2.22 22.54 -10.92
CA GLU A 474 -1.87 23.07 -9.61
C GLU A 474 -2.48 24.47 -9.50
N HIS A 475 -3.35 24.69 -8.51
CA HIS A 475 -3.82 26.03 -8.17
C HIS A 475 -2.62 26.86 -7.71
N THR A 476 -1.93 27.46 -8.68
CA THR A 476 -1.04 28.58 -8.43
C THR A 476 -1.91 29.75 -8.02
N ASN A 477 -2.07 29.93 -6.71
CA ASN A 477 -2.52 31.19 -6.13
C ASN A 477 -1.50 32.27 -6.49
N THR A 478 -1.63 32.83 -7.69
CA THR A 478 -0.99 34.09 -8.05
C THR A 478 -1.96 35.21 -7.66
N PRO A 479 -1.59 36.09 -6.73
CA PRO A 479 -2.40 37.25 -6.42
C PRO A 479 -2.44 38.16 -7.65
N THR A 480 -3.65 38.56 -8.02
CA THR A 480 -3.92 39.52 -9.09
C THR A 480 -3.28 40.86 -8.69
N GLU A 481 -2.29 41.31 -9.46
CA GLU A 481 -1.75 42.66 -9.39
C GLU A 481 -2.88 43.65 -9.71
N THR A 482 -3.46 44.25 -8.67
CA THR A 482 -4.14 45.54 -8.77
C THR A 482 -3.22 46.56 -8.10
N GLY A 483 -2.43 47.23 -8.93
CA GLY A 483 -1.61 48.36 -8.50
C GLY A 483 -2.49 49.59 -8.29
N GLU A 484 -2.77 49.92 -7.04
CA GLU A 484 -3.05 51.30 -6.64
C GLU A 484 -1.87 51.85 -5.84
N ILE A 485 -1.22 52.83 -6.46
CA ILE A 485 -0.11 53.60 -5.91
C ILE A 485 -0.70 54.62 -4.93
N ILE A 486 -0.44 54.44 -3.63
CA ILE A 486 -0.51 55.55 -2.67
C ILE A 486 0.78 55.56 -1.83
N SER A 487 1.57 56.59 -2.10
CA SER A 487 2.78 57.00 -1.38
C SER A 487 2.49 57.63 -0.01
N LYS A 488 3.52 57.63 0.86
CA LYS A 488 3.71 58.34 2.15
C LYS A 488 3.39 57.45 3.37
N LYS A 489 4.18 57.39 4.45
CA LYS A 489 5.20 58.31 4.99
C LYS A 489 6.08 57.54 6.00
N GLU A 490 7.29 58.05 6.21
CA GLU A 490 8.23 57.71 7.30
C GLU A 490 7.55 57.75 8.68
N ASP A 491 7.89 56.83 9.59
CA ASP A 491 8.70 57.09 10.79
C ASP A 491 8.53 56.02 11.90
N GLU A 492 9.58 55.95 12.72
CA GLU A 492 9.64 55.43 14.10
C GLU A 492 9.89 53.94 14.39
N VAL A 493 11.18 53.69 14.68
CA VAL A 493 11.73 52.62 15.52
C VAL A 493 11.28 52.80 16.98
N PRO A 494 10.92 51.71 17.68
CA PRO A 494 11.16 51.66 19.12
C PRO A 494 11.95 50.42 19.56
N LYS A 495 13.10 50.75 20.15
CA LYS A 495 13.86 50.14 21.25
C LYS A 495 13.41 48.78 21.81
N VAL A 496 14.39 47.87 21.80
CA VAL A 496 14.51 46.64 22.61
C VAL A 496 14.59 46.98 24.11
N PRO A 497 13.87 46.25 24.98
CA PRO A 497 14.24 46.11 26.37
C PRO A 497 14.95 44.77 26.61
N THR A 498 16.21 44.88 27.03
CA THR A 498 17.02 43.86 27.68
C THR A 498 16.44 43.44 29.03
N GLY A 499 16.50 42.13 29.31
CA GLY A 499 16.65 41.60 30.67
C GLY A 499 15.60 40.57 31.04
N ILE A 500 16.04 39.32 31.26
CA ILE A 500 15.64 38.46 32.40
C ILE A 500 16.78 37.45 32.65
N SER A 501 17.44 37.68 33.80
CA SER A 501 18.00 36.74 34.77
C SER A 501 18.00 35.24 34.45
N LEU A 502 19.20 34.67 34.32
CA LEU A 502 19.49 33.25 34.56
C LEU A 502 19.86 33.06 36.04
N GLY A 503 19.14 32.18 36.72
CA GLY A 503 19.43 31.67 38.06
C GLY A 503 19.23 30.14 38.09
N PRO A 504 19.81 29.44 39.09
CA PRO A 504 20.79 28.39 38.79
C PRO A 504 20.34 26.95 39.03
N ASP A 505 21.11 26.04 38.44
CA ASP A 505 21.55 24.72 38.90
C ASP A 505 20.53 23.82 39.63
N ILE A 506 20.16 22.72 38.95
CA ILE A 506 19.63 21.52 39.60
C ILE A 506 20.64 20.38 39.36
N GLU A 507 21.29 19.99 40.46
CA GLU A 507 22.14 18.81 40.59
C GLU A 507 21.34 17.52 40.30
N TYR A 508 21.91 16.66 39.46
CA TYR A 508 21.45 15.27 39.32
C TYR A 508 22.22 14.37 40.29
N GLU A 509 21.59 13.97 41.39
CA GLU A 509 22.06 12.84 42.20
C GLU A 509 21.87 11.52 41.45
N SER A 510 22.97 10.87 41.13
CA SER A 510 23.02 9.47 40.72
C SER A 510 22.82 8.57 41.94
N LYS A 511 21.73 7.80 41.99
CA LYS A 511 21.65 6.60 42.83
C LYS A 511 21.37 5.38 41.97
N GLY A 512 22.39 4.53 41.86
CA GLY A 512 22.26 3.19 41.35
C GLY A 512 21.52 2.29 42.33
N ALA A 513 20.84 1.28 41.79
CA ALA A 513 20.52 0.07 42.51
C ALA A 513 20.59 -1.11 41.53
N ARG A 514 21.59 -1.96 41.77
CA ARG A 514 21.58 -3.36 41.38
C ARG A 514 20.55 -4.07 42.26
N GLN A 515 19.70 -4.88 41.65
CA GLN A 515 19.54 -6.32 41.94
C GLN A 515 18.75 -6.98 40.82
#